data_AF-A0A6C0HMA4-F1
#
_entry.id   AF-A0A6C0HMA4-F1
#
_cell.length_a   1.000
_cell.length_b   1.000
_cell.length_c   1.000
_cell.angle_alpha   90.00
_cell.angle_beta   90.00
_cell.angle_gamma   90.00
#
_symmetry.space_group_name_H-M   'P 1'
#
loop_
_entity.id
_entity.type
_entity.pdbx_description
1 polymer ?
#
loop_
_entity_poly.entity_id
_entity_poly.type
_entity_poly.pdbx_seq_one_letter_code
_entity_poly.pdbx_strand_id
1 'polypeptide(L)' 'MWGMALYAAVLFYALTPGVLVSLPPGASRMTVNLTHAVVFGAVFVLTHKMVCKALGDRM' A
#
# COMPACT_ATOMS: atom_id res chain seq x y z
N MET A 1 2.43 18.25 0.98
CA MET A 1 1.83 17.00 1.54
C MET A 1 0.99 16.20 0.54
N TRP A 2 0.49 16.79 -0.55
CA TRP A 2 -0.28 16.10 -1.60
C TRP A 2 0.44 14.91 -2.25
N GLY A 3 1.77 14.98 -2.41
CA GLY A 3 2.55 13.86 -2.97
C GLY A 3 2.49 12.58 -2.12
N MET A 4 2.43 12.71 -0.79
CA MET A 4 2.28 11.55 0.10
C MET A 4 0.88 10.95 0.06
N ALA A 5 -0.14 11.79 -0.15
CA ALA A 5 -1.51 11.33 -0.36
C ALA A 5 -1.64 10.54 -1.68
N LEU A 6 -1.04 11.05 -2.77
CA LEU A 6 -0.98 10.33 -4.04
C LEU A 6 -0.21 9.01 -3.92
N TYR A 7 0.94 9.04 -3.24
CA TYR A 7 1.71 7.83 -2.96
C TYR A 7 0.88 6.77 -2.21
N ALA A 8 0.21 7.15 -1.13
CA ALA A 8 -0.63 6.24 -0.36
C ALA A 8 -1.81 5.70 -1.20
N ALA A 9 -2.44 6.53 -2.03
CA ALA A 9 -3.53 6.13 -2.91
C ALA A 9 -3.07 5.11 -3.96
N VAL A 10 -1.93 5.35 -4.61
CA VAL A 10 -1.34 4.42 -5.59
C VAL A 10 -0.94 3.10 -4.92
N LEU A 11 -0.32 3.16 -3.75
CA LEU A 11 0.07 1.96 -3.01
C LEU A 11 -1.16 1.11 -2.62
N PHE A 12 -2.21 1.75 -2.12
CA PHE A 12 -3.47 1.06 -1.77
C PHE A 12 -4.11 0.40 -2.99
N TYR A 13 -4.20 1.13 -4.11
CA TYR A 13 -4.74 0.60 -5.36
C TYR A 13 -3.92 -0.58 -5.88
N ALA A 14 -2.59 -0.48 -5.90
CA ALA A 14 -1.71 -1.54 -6.37
C ALA A 14 -1.87 -2.82 -5.53
N LEU A 15 -2.03 -2.70 -4.21
CA LEU A 15 -2.20 -3.85 -3.33
C LEU A 15 -3.63 -4.42 -3.32
N THR A 16 -4.57 -3.75 -3.98
CA THR A 16 -5.98 -4.20 -4.01
C THR A 16 -6.05 -5.64 -4.53
N PRO A 17 -6.85 -6.52 -3.89
CA PRO A 17 -6.96 -7.92 -4.27
C PRO A 17 -7.19 -8.08 -5.79
N GLY A 18 -6.28 -8.79 -6.46
CA GLY A 18 -6.39 -9.04 -7.90
C GLY A 18 -5.74 -8.00 -8.82
N VAL A 19 -5.10 -6.95 -8.29
CA VAL A 19 -4.29 -6.01 -9.08
C VAL A 19 -2.83 -6.46 -9.13
N LEU A 20 -2.18 -6.61 -7.97
CA LEU A 20 -0.77 -7.04 -7.89
C LEU A 20 -0.57 -8.24 -6.94
N VAL A 21 -1.42 -8.38 -5.93
CA VAL A 21 -1.39 -9.49 -4.96
C VAL A 21 -2.64 -10.36 -5.15
N SER A 22 -2.42 -11.60 -5.56
CA SER A 22 -3.46 -12.63 -5.57
C SER A 22 -3.62 -13.19 -4.16
N LEU A 23 -4.73 -12.85 -3.50
CA LEU A 23 -5.05 -13.40 -2.19
C LEU A 23 -5.59 -14.82 -2.31
N PRO A 24 -5.43 -15.65 -1.27
CA PRO A 24 -5.79 -17.06 -1.31
C PRO A 24 -7.24 -17.25 -1.81
N PRO A 25 -7.44 -17.96 -2.94
CA PRO A 25 -8.77 -18.18 -3.48
C PRO A 25 -9.60 -19.02 -2.51
N GLY A 26 -10.83 -18.59 -2.22
CA GLY A 26 -11.72 -19.25 -1.26
C GLY A 26 -11.53 -18.85 0.20
N ALA A 27 -10.60 -17.94 0.52
CA ALA A 27 -10.47 -17.40 1.87
C ALA A 27 -11.63 -16.47 2.26
N SER A 28 -11.91 -16.38 3.56
CA SER A 28 -12.94 -15.46 4.06
C SER A 28 -12.62 -14.00 3.70
N ARG A 29 -13.65 -13.17 3.50
CA ARG A 29 -13.47 -11.72 3.26
C ARG A 29 -12.61 -11.06 4.34
N MET A 30 -12.73 -11.55 5.58
CA MET A 30 -11.92 -11.06 6.70
C MET A 30 -10.43 -11.38 6.52
N THR A 31 -10.09 -12.62 6.14
CA THR A 31 -8.71 -13.04 5.83
C THR A 31 -8.12 -12.21 4.70
N VAL A 32 -8.89 -12.02 3.61
CA VAL A 32 -8.45 -11.23 2.45
C VAL A 32 -8.15 -9.78 2.86
N ASN A 33 -9.07 -9.16 3.60
CA ASN A 33 -8.90 -7.78 4.06
C ASN A 33 -7.72 -7.64 5.04
N LEU A 34 -7.54 -8.61 5.95
CA LEU A 34 -6.41 -8.62 6.89
C LEU A 34 -5.07 -8.73 6.17
N THR A 35 -4.93 -9.66 5.22
CA THR A 35 -3.71 -9.79 4.42
C THR A 35 -3.42 -8.52 3.65
N HIS A 36 -4.42 -7.91 3.01
CA HIS A 36 -4.26 -6.64 2.32
C HIS A 36 -3.79 -5.52 3.27
N ALA A 37 -4.43 -5.38 4.43
CA ALA A 37 -4.07 -4.36 5.43
C ALA A 37 -2.64 -4.55 5.96
N VAL A 38 -2.24 -5.80 6.24
CA VAL A 38 -0.90 -6.12 6.75
C VAL A 38 0.16 -5.81 5.69
N VAL A 39 -0.04 -6.24 4.43
CA VAL A 39 0.92 -5.99 3.36
C VAL A 39 1.02 -4.48 3.08
N PHE A 40 -0.11 -3.76 3.05
CA PHE A 40 -0.10 -2.31 2.89
C PHE A 40 0.66 -1.60 4.01
N GLY A 41 0.36 -1.93 5.26
CA GLY A 41 1.05 -1.35 6.42
C GLY A 41 2.55 -1.63 6.41
N ALA A 42 2.94 -2.87 6.08
CA ALA A 42 4.35 -3.27 6.00
C ALA A 42 5.10 -2.48 4.91
N VAL A 43 4.55 -2.41 3.69
CA VAL A 43 5.19 -1.66 2.60
C VAL A 43 5.24 -0.18 2.95
N PHE A 44 4.15 0.40 3.45
CA PHE A 44 4.08 1.81 3.82
C PHE A 44 5.13 2.18 4.89
N VAL A 45 5.25 1.40 5.96
CA VAL A 45 6.26 1.67 7.01
C VAL A 45 7.69 1.61 6.46
N LEU A 46 7.98 0.69 5.55
CA LEU A 46 9.33 0.54 5.00
C LEU A 46 9.68 1.68 4.03
N THR A 47 8.73 2.17 3.24
CA THR A 47 9.02 3.10 2.14
C THR A 47 8.62 4.54 2.41
N HIS A 48 7.73 4.83 3.37
CA HIS A 48 7.24 6.20 3.60
C HIS A 48 8.37 7.20 3.87
N LYS A 49 9.43 6.84 4.60
CA LYS A 49 10.57 7.75 4.83
C LYS A 49 11.33 8.06 3.54
N MET A 50 11.53 7.06 2.69
CA MET A 50 12.23 7.21 1.42
C MET A 50 11.41 8.10 0.47
N VAL A 51 10.10 7.85 0.38
CA VAL A 51 9.18 8.64 -0.45
C VAL A 51 9.02 10.05 0.11
N CYS A 52 8.98 10.22 1.44
CA CYS A 52 8.94 11.54 2.08
C CYS A 52 10.17 12.36 1.71
N LYS A 53 11.36 11.75 1.80
CA LYS A 53 12.61 12.39 1.41
C LYS A 53 12.62 12.71 -0.09
N ALA A 54 12.28 11.74 -0.94
CA ALA A 54 12.29 11.93 -2.38
C ALA A 54 11.28 12.98 -2.86
N LEU A 55 10.11 13.09 -2.22
CA LEU A 55 9.11 14.11 -2.54
C LEU A 55 9.40 15.45 -1.84
N GLY A 56 10.02 15.44 -0.66
CA GLY A 56 10.46 16.63 0.06
C GLY A 56 11.65 17.32 -0.60
N ASP A 57 12.55 16.55 -1.21
CA ASP A 57 13.66 17.06 -2.04
C ASP A 57 13.16 17.62 -3.41
N ARG A 58 11.87 17.41 -3.75
CA ARG A 58 11.23 17.81 -5.02
C ARG A 58 10.21 18.96 -4.86
N MET A 59 10.02 19.49 -3.65
CA MET A 59 9.11 20.62 -3.33
C MET A 59 9.91 21.80 -2.82
#